data_AF-A0A9E1SRI8-F1
#
_entry.id   AF-A0A9E1SRI8-F1
#
_cell.length_a   1.000
_cell.length_b   1.000
_cell.length_c   1.000
_cell.angle_alpha   90.00
_cell.angle_beta   90.00
_cell.angle_gamma   90.00
#
_symmetry.space_group_name_H-M   'P 1'
#
loop_
_entity.id
_entity.type
_entity.pdbx_description
1 polymer ?
#
loop_
_entity_poly.entity_id
_entity_poly.type
_entity_poly.pdbx_seq_one_letter_code
_entity_poly.pdbx_strand_id
1 'polypeptide(L)' 'MKHLLYGSIGATVFCWAILHFDMGGIGTLIGRSESPQLWQFMLFFGNWVTFGGVAMAVAIMQLGEDVDNGANHPSDAPPD' A
#
# COMPACT_ATOMS: atom_id res chain seq x y z
N MET A 1 10.59 8.94 -1.77
CA MET A 1 9.56 8.87 -2.86
C MET A 1 9.49 7.51 -3.58
N LYS A 2 10.61 6.82 -3.88
CA LYS A 2 10.59 5.55 -4.64
C LYS A 2 9.77 4.44 -3.94
N HIS A 3 9.81 4.38 -2.61
CA HIS A 3 9.12 3.34 -1.82
C HIS A 3 7.57 3.45 -1.84
N LEU A 4 7.03 4.68 -1.85
CA LEU A 4 5.59 4.93 -1.98
C LEU A 4 5.06 4.51 -3.36
N LEU A 5 5.86 4.75 -4.41
CA LEU A 5 5.53 4.32 -5.77
C LEU A 5 5.50 2.78 -5.90
N TYR A 6 6.39 2.08 -5.22
CA TYR A 6 6.38 0.61 -5.20
C TYR A 6 5.13 0.04 -4.51
N GLY A 7 4.66 0.69 -3.44
CA GLY A 7 3.42 0.30 -2.76
C GLY A 7 2.16 0.43 -3.64
N SER A 8 2.02 1.53 -4.38
CA SER A 8 0.88 1.76 -5.27
C SER A 8 0.90 0.85 -6.52
N ILE A 9 2.09 0.62 -7.08
CA ILE A 9 2.27 -0.31 -8.21
C ILE A 9 1.97 -1.74 -7.76
N GLY A 10 2.47 -2.16 -6.59
CA GLY A 10 2.17 -3.47 -5.99
C GLY A 10 0.67 -3.71 -5.78
N ALA A 11 -0.05 -2.70 -5.28
CA ALA A 11 -1.50 -2.78 -5.09
C ALA A 11 -2.26 -3.02 -6.40
N THR A 12 -1.86 -2.32 -7.46
CA THR A 12 -2.51 -2.39 -8.77
C THR A 12 -2.27 -3.75 -9.45
N VAL A 13 -1.01 -4.22 -9.41
CA VAL A 13 -0.63 -5.53 -9.98
C VAL A 13 -1.29 -6.66 -9.20
N PHE A 14 -1.34 -6.58 -7.87
CA PHE A 14 -1.94 -7.62 -7.04
C PHE A 14 -3.47 -7.67 -7.18
N CYS A 15 -4.13 -6.51 -7.29
CA CYS A 15 -5.57 -6.49 -7.57
C CYS A 15 -5.89 -7.14 -8.93
N TRP A 16 -5.08 -6.86 -9.95
CA TRP A 16 -5.22 -7.48 -11.27
C TRP A 16 -4.98 -9.00 -11.22
N ALA A 17 -3.99 -9.44 -10.44
CA ALA A 17 -3.70 -10.86 -10.24
C ALA A 17 -4.87 -11.60 -9.55
N ILE A 18 -5.49 -11.05 -8.51
CA ILE A 18 -6.64 -11.68 -7.82
C ILE A 18 -7.80 -11.96 -8.78
N LEU A 19 -8.08 -11.02 -9.69
CA LEU A 19 -9.11 -11.17 -10.71
C LEU A 19 -8.75 -12.20 -11.76
N HIS A 20 -7.49 -12.19 -12.21
CA HIS A 20 -7.06 -13.10 -13.25
C HIS A 20 -6.99 -14.55 -12.77
N PHE A 21 -6.59 -14.78 -11.51
CA PHE A 21 -6.47 -16.11 -10.92
C PHE A 21 -7.77 -16.64 -10.29
N ASP A 22 -8.88 -15.89 -10.36
CA ASP A 22 -10.17 -16.22 -9.71
C ASP A 22 -9.98 -16.72 -8.27
N MET A 23 -9.17 -15.98 -7.51
CA MET A 23 -8.69 -16.42 -6.20
C MET A 23 -9.88 -16.56 -5.22
N GLY A 24 -10.26 -17.80 -4.89
CA GLY A 24 -11.42 -18.10 -4.05
C GLY A 24 -12.78 -18.15 -4.77
N GLY A 25 -12.80 -18.14 -6.11
CA GLY A 25 -14.04 -18.15 -6.90
C GLY A 25 -14.75 -16.80 -6.94
N ILE A 26 -14.06 -15.71 -6.56
CA ILE A 26 -14.59 -14.36 -6.48
C ILE A 26 -14.96 -13.79 -7.85
N GLY A 27 -14.17 -14.06 -8.90
CA GLY A 27 -14.51 -13.69 -10.28
C GLY A 27 -15.76 -14.43 -10.76
N THR A 28 -15.88 -15.71 -10.43
CA THR A 28 -17.08 -16.51 -10.67
C THR A 28 -18.29 -16.02 -9.84
N LEU A 29 -18.09 -15.58 -8.60
CA LEU A 29 -19.13 -15.05 -7.71
C LEU A 29 -19.64 -13.67 -8.18
N ILE A 30 -18.72 -12.81 -8.63
CA ILE A 30 -19.01 -11.52 -9.25
C ILE A 30 -19.80 -11.72 -10.53
N GLY A 31 -19.40 -12.66 -11.40
CA GLY A 31 -20.12 -12.97 -12.64
C GLY A 31 -21.54 -13.49 -12.43
N ARG A 32 -21.85 -14.03 -11.23
CA ARG A 32 -23.19 -14.50 -10.86
C ARG A 32 -24.02 -13.47 -10.10
N SER A 33 -23.41 -12.35 -9.70
CA SER A 33 -24.05 -11.25 -8.99
C SER A 33 -24.85 -10.36 -9.96
N GLU A 34 -26.00 -9.83 -9.52
CA GLU A 34 -26.79 -8.83 -10.27
C GLU A 34 -26.02 -7.53 -10.55
N SER A 35 -24.98 -7.25 -9.75
CA SER A 35 -24.20 -6.00 -9.82
C SER A 35 -22.68 -6.27 -9.76
N PRO A 36 -22.11 -6.91 -10.79
CA PRO A 36 -20.70 -7.31 -10.81
C PRO A 36 -19.74 -6.12 -10.61
N GLN A 37 -20.11 -4.94 -11.13
CA GLN A 37 -19.31 -3.72 -11.06
C GLN A 37 -19.16 -3.19 -9.62
N LEU A 38 -20.17 -3.36 -8.76
CA LEU A 38 -20.12 -2.89 -7.37
C LEU A 38 -19.12 -3.73 -6.56
N TRP A 39 -19.20 -5.05 -6.70
CA TRP A 39 -18.30 -5.99 -6.02
C TRP A 39 -16.86 -5.87 -6.50
N GLN A 40 -16.69 -5.67 -7.81
CA GLN A 40 -15.42 -5.35 -8.42
C GLN A 40 -14.78 -4.11 -7.79
N PHE A 41 -15.56 -3.03 -7.65
CA PHE A 41 -15.11 -1.78 -7.06
C PHE A 41 -14.77 -1.96 -5.57
N MET A 42 -15.59 -2.70 -4.82
CA MET A 42 -15.36 -2.92 -3.39
C MET A 42 -14.10 -3.76 -3.12
N LEU A 43 -13.79 -4.73 -3.98
CA LEU A 43 -12.52 -5.48 -3.94
C LEU A 43 -11.33 -4.60 -4.29
N PHE A 44 -11.44 -3.84 -5.38
CA PHE A 44 -10.37 -2.94 -5.79
C PHE A 44 -10.10 -1.90 -4.70
N PHE A 45 -11.16 -1.35 -4.12
CA PHE A 45 -11.08 -0.39 -3.02
C PHE A 45 -10.51 -1.02 -1.74
N GLY A 46 -10.98 -2.20 -1.32
CA GLY A 46 -10.43 -2.90 -0.16
C GLY A 46 -8.94 -3.21 -0.31
N ASN A 47 -8.55 -3.71 -1.49
CA ASN A 47 -7.16 -3.97 -1.80
C ASN A 47 -6.33 -2.68 -1.81
N TRP A 48 -6.85 -1.61 -2.41
CA TRP A 48 -6.22 -0.30 -2.41
C TRP A 48 -6.01 0.24 -0.99
N VAL A 49 -7.01 0.13 -0.11
CA VAL A 49 -6.92 0.58 1.28
C VAL A 49 -5.86 -0.21 2.06
N THR A 50 -5.78 -1.54 1.87
CA THR A 50 -4.77 -2.36 2.53
C THR A 50 -3.34 -1.97 2.11
N PHE A 51 -3.06 -1.94 0.80
CA PHE A 51 -1.73 -1.58 0.32
C PHE A 51 -1.40 -0.09 0.54
N GLY A 52 -2.40 0.79 0.46
CA GLY A 52 -2.26 2.21 0.78
C GLY A 52 -1.93 2.44 2.25
N GLY A 53 -2.55 1.68 3.17
CA GLY A 53 -2.24 1.71 4.60
C GLY A 53 -0.81 1.26 4.91
N VAL A 54 -0.34 0.17 4.27
CA VAL A 54 1.05 -0.29 4.41
C VAL A 54 2.03 0.77 3.90
N ALA A 55 1.74 1.40 2.76
CA ALA A 55 2.58 2.47 2.21
C ALA A 55 2.67 3.69 3.15
N MET A 56 1.55 4.06 3.80
CA MET A 56 1.50 5.10 4.82
C MET A 56 2.33 4.73 6.05
N ALA A 57 2.21 3.49 6.54
CA ALA A 57 2.96 3.02 7.70
C ALA A 57 4.48 3.06 7.46
N VAL A 58 4.94 2.60 6.29
CA VAL A 58 6.36 2.67 5.89
C VAL A 58 6.83 4.12 5.78
N ALA A 59 6.00 5.03 5.24
CA ALA A 59 6.35 6.44 5.14
C ALA A 59 6.54 7.11 6.52
N ILE A 60 5.73 6.74 7.52
CA ILE A 60 5.90 7.22 8.90
C ILE A 60 7.21 6.71 9.51
N MET A 61 7.55 5.44 9.31
CA MET A 61 8.79 4.86 9.83
C MET A 61 10.03 5.54 9.24
N GLN A 62 10.01 5.84 7.94
CA GLN A 62 11.08 6.59 7.27
C GLN A 62 11.21 8.02 7.80
N LEU A 63 10.10 8.68 8.11
CA LEU A 63 10.14 10.02 8.70
C LEU A 63 10.83 10.01 10.08
N GLY A 64 10.66 8.94 10.86
CA GLY A 64 11.38 8.76 12.12
C GLY A 64 12.89 8.58 11.93
N GLU A 65 13.31 7.78 10.94
CA GLU A 65 14.72 7.56 10.61
C GLU A 65 15.42 8.84 10.12
N ASP A 66 14.74 9.66 9.31
CA ASP A 66 15.26 10.95 8.82
C ASP A 66 15.50 11.94 9.97
N VAL A 67 14.62 11.95 10.98
CA VAL A 67 14.74 12.83 12.18
C VAL A 67 15.90 12.37 13.07
N ASP A 68 16.01 11.08 13.35
CA ASP A 68 17.09 10.53 14.19
C ASP A 68 18.47 10.73 13.53
N ASN A 69 18.60 10.54 12.21
CA ASN A 69 19.86 10.77 11.51
C ASN A 69 20.27 12.25 11.48
N GLY A 70 19.30 13.18 11.51
CA GLY A 70 19.56 14.62 11.65
C GLY A 70 20.07 15.02 13.05
N ALA A 71 19.58 14.36 14.10
CA ALA A 71 19.95 14.63 15.49
C ALA A 71 21.32 14.03 15.91
N ASN A 72 21.89 13.14 15.10
CA ASN A 72 23.19 12.51 15.35
C ASN A 72 24.36 13.22 14.63
N HIS A 73 24.15 14.44 14.12
CA HIS A 73 25.21 15.23 13.50
C HIS A 73 26.19 15.77 14.58
N PRO A 74 27.52 15.56 14.46
CA PRO A 74 28.52 15.94 15.48
C PRO A 74 28.63 17.45 15.82
N SER A 75 27.87 18.31 15.14
CA SER A 75 27.84 19.77 15.39
C SER A 75 27.05 20.17 16.63
N ASP A 76 26.31 19.23 17.22
CA ASP A 76 25.41 19.51 18.35
C ASP A 76 26.07 19.19 19.70
N ALA A 77 27.36 18.82 19.69
CA ALA A 77 28.16 18.69 20.89
C ALA A 77 28.39 20.08 21.51
N PRO A 78 28.13 20.27 22.82
CA PRO A 78 28.38 21.55 23.48
C PRO A 78 29.87 21.89 23.39
N PRO A 79 30.23 23.15 23.07
CA PRO A 79 31.63 23.57 23.06
C PRO A 79 32.21 23.46 24.48
N ASP A 80 33.42 22.92 24.56
CA ASP A 80 34.24 22.76 25.77
C ASP A 80 34.68 24.09 26.40
#